data_AF-A0A9E3RLS8-F1
#
_entry.id   AF-A0A9E3RLS8-F1
#
_cell.length_a   1.000
_cell.length_b   1.000
_cell.length_c   1.000
_cell.angle_alpha   90.00
_cell.angle_beta   90.00
_cell.angle_gamma   90.00
#
_symmetry.space_group_name_H-M   'P 1'
#
loop_
_entity.id
_entity.type
_entity.pdbx_description
1 polymer ?
#
loop_
_entity_poly.entity_id
_entity_poly.type
_entity_poly.pdbx_seq_one_letter_code
_entity_poly.pdbx_strand_id
1 'polypeptide(L)'
;MVENEIISYLEMCRREGMSLQRGMNFRLKDGYSVILMSVQPNAPYKDRYEDSGAVLIYEGHDVPRSNSETDPKRCDQPYYTASGRLTENGKFYEAAKASMQGVGEDHFVRVYEKLRQGIWSYNGVFRLEDADIEHDGHRNVFKFRLKAIEEPDRGFTKKESLKGRQRIIPTAVKLEVWKRDKGKCVMCGSDDELHFDHIIPYSKGGTSVSAANVQLLCARHNIQKSSKIE
;
A
#
# COMPACT_ATOMS: atom_id res chain seq x y z
N MET A 1 -2.28 3.69 -12.37
CA MET A 1 -3.40 4.04 -11.45
C MET A 1 -3.12 5.41 -10.85
N VAL A 2 -4.07 6.07 -10.18
CA VAL A 2 -3.83 7.40 -9.59
C VAL A 2 -3.49 7.26 -8.11
N GLU A 3 -2.28 7.64 -7.72
CA GLU A 3 -1.88 7.64 -6.30
C GLU A 3 -2.80 8.52 -5.46
N ASN A 4 -3.01 8.15 -4.20
CA ASN A 4 -3.90 8.81 -3.25
C ASN A 4 -5.39 8.78 -3.61
N GLU A 5 -5.78 7.95 -4.58
CA GLU A 5 -7.19 7.63 -4.85
C GLU A 5 -7.83 6.88 -3.69
N ILE A 6 -9.06 7.28 -3.37
CA ILE A 6 -9.92 6.64 -2.39
C ILE A 6 -10.82 5.65 -3.12
N ILE A 7 -10.74 4.40 -2.73
CA ILE A 7 -11.35 3.28 -3.43
C ILE A 7 -12.14 2.39 -2.47
N SER A 8 -13.32 1.95 -2.90
CA SER A 8 -14.10 0.97 -2.14
C SER A 8 -13.49 -0.42 -2.27
N TYR A 9 -13.77 -1.32 -1.32
CA TYR A 9 -13.32 -2.72 -1.43
C TYR A 9 -13.80 -3.40 -2.73
N LEU A 10 -15.05 -3.13 -3.14
CA LEU A 10 -15.63 -3.71 -4.35
C LEU A 10 -14.92 -3.22 -5.61
N GLU A 11 -14.63 -1.92 -5.68
CA GLU A 11 -13.91 -1.33 -6.81
C GLU A 11 -12.46 -1.82 -6.87
N MET A 12 -11.80 -1.94 -5.72
CA MET A 12 -10.46 -2.52 -5.63
C MET A 12 -10.42 -3.98 -6.15
N CYS A 13 -11.39 -4.82 -5.76
CA CYS A 13 -11.47 -6.19 -6.26
C CYS A 13 -11.75 -6.25 -7.76
N ARG A 14 -12.63 -5.37 -8.27
CA ARG A 14 -12.92 -5.26 -9.70
C ARG A 14 -11.67 -4.88 -10.48
N ARG A 15 -10.93 -3.87 -9.99
CA ARG A 15 -9.69 -3.37 -10.57
C ARG A 15 -8.59 -4.42 -10.63
N GLU A 16 -8.38 -5.17 -9.56
CA GLU A 16 -7.36 -6.22 -9.52
C GLU A 16 -7.85 -7.54 -10.14
N GLY A 17 -9.10 -7.59 -10.63
CA GLY A 17 -9.67 -8.74 -11.32
C GLY A 17 -9.84 -9.99 -10.45
N MET A 18 -9.83 -9.84 -9.13
CA MET A 18 -10.00 -10.94 -8.17
C MET A 18 -10.50 -10.47 -6.81
N SER A 19 -11.06 -11.38 -6.02
CA SER A 19 -11.39 -11.10 -4.63
C SER A 19 -10.12 -11.04 -3.79
N LEU A 20 -9.88 -9.92 -3.11
CA LEU A 20 -8.72 -9.70 -2.25
C LEU A 20 -9.05 -10.03 -0.79
N GLN A 21 -9.31 -11.31 -0.51
CA GLN A 21 -9.68 -11.77 0.84
C GLN A 21 -8.49 -11.84 1.81
N ARG A 22 -7.27 -11.79 1.28
CA ARG A 22 -6.01 -11.82 2.04
C ARG A 22 -5.30 -10.48 1.88
N GLY A 23 -4.61 -10.06 2.92
CA GLY A 23 -3.73 -8.90 2.89
C GLY A 23 -2.50 -8.98 1.96
N MET A 24 -2.12 -10.15 1.44
CA MET A 24 -1.05 -10.30 0.46
C MET A 24 -1.48 -11.32 -0.59
N ASN A 25 -1.26 -10.95 -1.85
CA ASN A 25 -1.68 -11.69 -3.03
C ASN A 25 -0.53 -11.62 -4.05
N PHE A 26 0.18 -12.72 -4.22
CA PHE A 26 1.40 -12.83 -5.00
C PHE A 26 1.08 -13.06 -6.48
N ARG A 27 1.68 -12.23 -7.33
CA ARG A 27 1.72 -12.32 -8.80
C ARG A 27 0.35 -12.62 -9.42
N LEU A 28 -0.49 -11.59 -9.44
CA LEU A 28 -1.76 -11.56 -10.17
C LEU A 28 -1.50 -11.60 -11.69
N LYS A 29 -2.57 -11.67 -12.49
CA LYS A 29 -2.52 -11.87 -13.96
C LYS A 29 -1.60 -10.91 -14.71
N ASP A 30 -1.37 -9.73 -14.16
CA ASP A 30 -0.56 -8.67 -14.74
C ASP A 30 0.90 -8.64 -14.27
N GLY A 31 1.35 -9.67 -13.54
CA GLY A 31 2.70 -9.78 -12.97
C GLY A 31 2.88 -9.05 -11.63
N TYR A 32 2.02 -8.08 -11.32
CA TYR A 32 2.03 -7.37 -10.04
C TYR A 32 1.53 -8.25 -8.89
N SER A 33 2.07 -8.02 -7.70
CA SER A 33 1.42 -8.47 -6.47
C SER A 33 0.60 -7.35 -5.84
N VAL A 34 -0.31 -7.70 -4.94
CA VAL A 34 -1.15 -6.74 -4.21
C VAL A 34 -0.99 -6.96 -2.72
N ILE A 35 -0.73 -5.88 -1.99
CA ILE A 35 -0.75 -5.83 -0.53
C ILE A 35 -1.89 -4.92 -0.07
N LEU A 36 -2.68 -5.43 0.89
CA LEU A 36 -3.61 -4.68 1.71
C LEU A 36 -2.98 -4.50 3.09
N MET A 37 -2.71 -3.27 3.48
CA MET A 37 -1.98 -2.93 4.69
C MET A 37 -2.77 -1.95 5.57
N SER A 38 -2.36 -1.84 6.84
CA SER A 38 -2.91 -0.84 7.74
C SER A 38 -1.92 -0.49 8.86
N VAL A 39 -1.68 0.81 9.07
CA VAL A 39 -0.88 1.31 10.20
C VAL A 39 -1.74 1.84 11.34
N GLN A 40 -3.03 1.52 11.36
CA GLN A 40 -3.93 1.96 12.41
C GLN A 40 -3.57 1.29 13.76
N PRO A 41 -3.83 1.93 14.91
CA PRO A 41 -3.44 1.40 16.23
C PRO A 41 -3.94 -0.02 16.53
N ASN A 42 -5.10 -0.40 15.98
CA ASN A 42 -5.73 -1.71 16.18
C ASN A 42 -5.52 -2.66 14.99
N ALA A 43 -4.59 -2.34 14.08
CA ALA A 43 -4.26 -3.25 12.98
C ALA A 43 -3.68 -4.56 13.54
N PRO A 44 -4.03 -5.72 12.98
CA PRO A 44 -3.56 -7.01 13.47
C PRO A 44 -2.06 -7.24 13.22
N TYR A 45 -1.43 -6.43 12.38
CA TYR A 45 -0.04 -6.56 11.94
C TYR A 45 0.69 -5.24 12.17
N LYS A 46 2.00 -5.30 12.44
CA LYS A 46 2.82 -4.11 12.73
C LYS A 46 3.42 -3.53 11.45
N ASP A 47 2.56 -3.14 10.53
CA ASP A 47 2.95 -2.42 9.32
C ASP A 47 3.39 -1.01 9.68
N ARG A 48 4.39 -0.48 8.97
CA ARG A 48 4.84 0.89 9.19
C ARG A 48 5.46 1.51 7.94
N TYR A 49 5.41 2.83 7.90
CA TYR A 49 6.16 3.61 6.93
C TYR A 49 7.46 4.12 7.55
N GLU A 50 8.54 4.06 6.77
CA GLU A 50 9.87 4.61 7.07
C GLU A 50 10.25 5.61 5.98
N ASP A 51 11.38 6.32 6.15
CA ASP A 51 11.91 7.28 5.17
C ASP A 51 10.87 8.30 4.68
N SER A 52 10.09 8.85 5.62
CA SER A 52 8.98 9.78 5.33
C SER A 52 7.93 9.22 4.36
N GLY A 53 7.66 7.91 4.42
CA GLY A 53 6.70 7.24 3.54
C GLY A 53 7.31 6.70 2.25
N ALA A 54 8.62 6.84 2.01
CA ALA A 54 9.25 6.25 0.83
C ALA A 54 9.41 4.72 0.96
N VAL A 55 9.33 4.19 2.17
CA VAL A 55 9.53 2.78 2.47
C VAL A 55 8.38 2.26 3.30
N LEU A 56 7.84 1.12 2.88
CA LEU A 56 6.88 0.33 3.63
C LEU A 56 7.60 -0.88 4.20
N ILE A 57 7.50 -1.06 5.52
CA ILE A 57 7.79 -2.34 6.17
C ILE A 57 6.46 -3.05 6.42
N TYR A 58 6.26 -4.16 5.73
CA TYR A 58 5.05 -4.96 5.79
C TYR A 58 5.28 -6.24 6.58
N GLU A 59 4.42 -6.55 7.54
CA GLU A 59 4.50 -7.83 8.26
C GLU A 59 3.79 -8.93 7.46
N GLY A 60 4.39 -10.12 7.43
CA GLY A 60 3.77 -11.30 6.84
C GLY A 60 2.47 -11.71 7.52
N HIS A 61 1.87 -12.76 6.98
CA HIS A 61 0.61 -13.29 7.48
C HIS A 61 0.77 -14.45 8.43
N ASP A 62 -0.20 -14.56 9.33
CA ASP A 62 -0.29 -15.65 10.29
C ASP A 62 -0.78 -16.94 9.64
N VAL A 63 -0.65 -18.05 10.38
CA VAL A 63 -1.35 -19.29 10.05
C VAL A 63 -2.86 -19.03 9.92
N PRO A 64 -3.57 -19.69 8.98
CA PRO A 64 -5.03 -19.59 8.92
C PRO A 64 -5.67 -20.03 10.23
N ARG A 65 -6.71 -19.33 10.68
CA ARG A 65 -7.53 -19.79 11.81
C ARG A 65 -8.16 -21.14 11.47
N SER A 66 -7.98 -22.13 12.33
CA SER A 66 -8.67 -23.42 12.28
C SER A 66 -9.68 -23.53 13.42
N ASN A 67 -10.63 -24.46 13.30
CA ASN A 67 -11.61 -24.76 14.35
C ASN A 67 -10.98 -25.35 15.64
N SER A 68 -9.69 -25.70 15.61
CA SER A 68 -8.96 -26.33 16.71
C SER A 68 -8.34 -25.35 17.71
N GLU A 69 -8.93 -24.16 17.89
CA GLU A 69 -8.49 -23.13 18.85
C GLU A 69 -6.99 -22.73 18.77
N THR A 70 -6.39 -22.79 17.58
CA THR A 70 -5.03 -22.26 17.41
C THR A 70 -5.10 -20.74 17.30
N ASP A 71 -4.68 -20.02 18.34
CA ASP A 71 -4.45 -18.58 18.25
C ASP A 71 -3.30 -18.31 17.26
N PRO A 72 -3.56 -17.71 16.07
CA PRO A 72 -2.53 -17.53 15.06
C PRO A 72 -1.37 -16.67 15.54
N LYS A 73 -1.59 -15.78 16.51
CA LYS A 73 -0.56 -14.90 17.07
C LYS A 73 0.42 -15.60 18.01
N ARG A 74 0.20 -16.87 18.32
CA ARG A 74 1.10 -17.70 19.13
C ARG A 74 1.94 -18.67 18.29
N CYS A 75 1.77 -18.66 16.98
CA CYS A 75 2.50 -19.52 16.07
C CYS A 75 3.38 -18.70 15.13
N ASP A 76 4.57 -19.21 14.85
CA ASP A 76 5.44 -18.73 13.79
C ASP A 76 4.67 -18.61 12.48
N GLN A 77 4.92 -17.53 11.75
CA GLN A 77 4.33 -17.34 10.45
C GLN A 77 4.83 -18.42 9.48
N PRO A 78 3.93 -19.05 8.71
CA PRO A 78 4.29 -20.23 7.95
C PRO A 78 5.00 -19.87 6.65
N TYR A 79 6.14 -20.50 6.38
CA TYR A 79 6.79 -20.48 5.07
C TYR A 79 6.08 -21.39 4.05
N TYR A 80 5.67 -22.57 4.51
CA TYR A 80 4.94 -23.57 3.72
C TYR A 80 3.55 -23.83 4.31
N THR A 81 2.60 -24.19 3.47
CA THR A 81 1.32 -24.76 3.88
C THR A 81 1.53 -26.15 4.48
N ALA A 82 0.54 -26.69 5.19
CA ALA A 82 0.57 -28.07 5.70
C ALA A 82 0.76 -29.11 4.57
N SER A 83 0.38 -28.78 3.34
CA SER A 83 0.57 -29.62 2.15
C SER A 83 1.94 -29.44 1.47
N GLY A 84 2.88 -28.70 2.07
CA GLY A 84 4.23 -28.45 1.55
C GLY A 84 4.33 -27.43 0.41
N ARG A 85 3.27 -26.68 0.09
CA ARG A 85 3.34 -25.60 -0.93
C ARG A 85 3.78 -24.29 -0.27
N LEU A 86 4.42 -23.38 -1.01
CA LEU A 86 4.73 -22.05 -0.49
C LEU A 86 3.45 -21.29 -0.10
N THR A 87 3.49 -20.65 1.07
CA THR A 87 2.49 -19.64 1.45
C THR A 87 2.74 -18.33 0.70
N GLU A 88 1.88 -17.34 0.88
CA GLU A 88 2.16 -15.99 0.37
C GLU A 88 3.45 -15.43 0.98
N ASN A 89 3.70 -15.66 2.27
CA ASN A 89 4.98 -15.29 2.90
C ASN A 89 6.17 -15.94 2.18
N GLY A 90 6.12 -17.26 1.97
CA GLY A 90 7.20 -17.99 1.30
C GLY A 90 7.44 -17.46 -0.12
N LYS A 91 6.38 -17.20 -0.89
CA LYS A 91 6.50 -16.66 -2.26
C LYS A 91 7.12 -15.26 -2.28
N PHE A 92 6.68 -14.35 -1.42
CA PHE A 92 7.26 -13.01 -1.32
C PHE A 92 8.71 -13.08 -0.84
N TYR A 93 9.02 -13.95 0.12
CA TYR A 93 10.37 -14.12 0.66
C TYR A 93 11.34 -14.61 -0.42
N GLU A 94 10.98 -15.68 -1.15
CA GLU A 94 11.78 -16.18 -2.27
C GLU A 94 11.99 -15.10 -3.35
N ALA A 95 10.94 -14.35 -3.69
CA ALA A 95 11.04 -13.28 -4.68
C ALA A 95 11.98 -12.15 -4.24
N ALA A 96 11.93 -11.75 -2.96
CA ALA A 96 12.83 -10.74 -2.41
C ALA A 96 14.28 -11.22 -2.41
N LYS A 97 14.55 -12.44 -1.91
CA LYS A 97 15.91 -12.98 -1.84
C LYS A 97 16.52 -13.22 -3.21
N ALA A 98 15.72 -13.66 -4.18
CA ALA A 98 16.17 -13.78 -5.57
C ALA A 98 16.60 -12.41 -6.13
N SER A 99 15.75 -11.38 -5.99
CA SER A 99 16.05 -10.01 -6.44
C SER A 99 17.33 -9.45 -5.81
N MET A 100 17.55 -9.66 -4.50
CA MET A 100 18.78 -9.23 -3.80
C MET A 100 20.05 -9.89 -4.33
N GLN A 101 19.96 -11.16 -4.74
CA GLN A 101 21.08 -11.90 -5.31
C GLN A 101 21.35 -11.54 -6.78
N GLY A 102 20.58 -10.61 -7.36
CA GLY A 102 20.63 -10.28 -8.78
C GLY A 102 20.09 -11.41 -9.66
N VAL A 103 19.31 -12.33 -9.09
CA VAL A 103 18.73 -13.48 -9.77
C VAL A 103 17.23 -13.25 -9.93
N GLY A 104 16.75 -13.16 -11.16
CA GLY A 104 15.32 -12.95 -11.43
C GLY A 104 14.96 -11.49 -11.71
N GLU A 105 13.66 -11.22 -11.86
CA GLU A 105 13.12 -9.91 -12.22
C GLU A 105 12.75 -9.09 -10.98
N ASP A 106 12.77 -7.76 -11.12
CA ASP A 106 12.20 -6.86 -10.11
C ASP A 106 10.74 -7.25 -9.85
N HIS A 107 10.39 -7.35 -8.57
CA HIS A 107 9.04 -7.74 -8.17
C HIS A 107 8.26 -6.53 -7.66
N PHE A 108 7.21 -6.17 -8.39
CA PHE A 108 6.40 -4.97 -8.12
C PHE A 108 5.10 -5.29 -7.39
N VAL A 109 4.75 -4.41 -6.45
CA VAL A 109 3.65 -4.59 -5.51
C VAL A 109 2.79 -3.33 -5.47
N ARG A 110 1.50 -3.47 -5.78
CA ARG A 110 0.48 -2.44 -5.57
C ARG A 110 0.06 -2.44 -4.11
N VAL A 111 0.08 -1.28 -3.48
CA VAL A 111 -0.24 -1.15 -2.05
C VAL A 111 -1.53 -0.38 -1.86
N TYR A 112 -2.47 -1.01 -1.15
CA TYR A 112 -3.71 -0.40 -0.70
C TYR A 112 -3.70 -0.30 0.82
N GLU A 113 -3.94 0.89 1.33
CA GLU A 113 -3.99 1.19 2.76
C GLU A 113 -5.43 1.26 3.24
N LYS A 114 -5.75 0.55 4.32
CA LYS A 114 -7.07 0.63 4.95
C LYS A 114 -7.21 1.93 5.73
N LEU A 115 -8.18 2.77 5.36
CA LEU A 115 -8.53 3.98 6.11
C LEU A 115 -9.65 3.72 7.11
N ARG A 116 -10.70 3.01 6.70
CA ARG A 116 -11.79 2.57 7.58
C ARG A 116 -12.54 1.39 6.95
N GLN A 117 -13.60 0.91 7.60
CA GLN A 117 -14.41 -0.16 7.05
C GLN A 117 -14.91 0.18 5.64
N GLY A 118 -14.55 -0.66 4.67
CA GLY A 118 -14.93 -0.52 3.26
C GLY A 118 -14.19 0.55 2.46
N ILE A 119 -13.34 1.39 3.09
CA ILE A 119 -12.63 2.50 2.43
C ILE A 119 -11.13 2.30 2.50
N TRP A 120 -10.52 2.33 1.31
CA TRP A 120 -9.10 2.13 1.08
C TRP A 120 -8.51 3.32 0.35
N SER A 121 -7.20 3.51 0.49
CA SER A 121 -6.38 4.45 -0.28
C SER A 121 -5.40 3.66 -1.13
N TYR A 122 -5.32 3.93 -2.43
CA TYR A 122 -4.25 3.41 -3.27
C TYR A 122 -2.98 4.24 -3.07
N ASN A 123 -1.91 3.62 -2.57
CA ASN A 123 -0.66 4.31 -2.22
C ASN A 123 0.44 4.18 -3.29
N GLY A 124 0.11 3.59 -4.43
CA GLY A 124 1.03 3.44 -5.57
C GLY A 124 1.70 2.06 -5.62
N VAL A 125 2.73 2.00 -6.46
CA VAL A 125 3.54 0.80 -6.67
C VAL A 125 4.84 0.89 -5.89
N PHE A 126 5.23 -0.25 -5.33
CA PHE A 126 6.46 -0.43 -4.60
C PHE A 126 7.24 -1.58 -5.21
N ARG A 127 8.56 -1.47 -5.19
CA ARG A 127 9.47 -2.59 -5.47
C ARG A 127 9.76 -3.32 -4.18
N LEU A 128 9.64 -4.64 -4.20
CA LEU A 128 10.07 -5.51 -3.11
C LEU A 128 11.61 -5.57 -3.10
N GLU A 129 12.25 -5.03 -2.05
CA GLU A 129 13.71 -4.91 -1.98
C GLU A 129 14.37 -5.96 -1.09
N ASP A 130 13.72 -6.33 0.01
CA ASP A 130 14.24 -7.29 0.97
C ASP A 130 13.10 -7.99 1.72
N ALA A 131 13.43 -9.12 2.35
CA ALA A 131 12.57 -9.84 3.26
C ALA A 131 13.37 -10.49 4.38
N ASP A 132 12.98 -10.29 5.63
CA ASP A 132 13.63 -10.94 6.78
C ASP A 132 12.62 -11.72 7.62
N ILE A 133 13.12 -12.58 8.48
CA ILE A 133 12.34 -13.25 9.52
C ILE A 133 12.85 -12.71 10.86
N GLU A 134 11.98 -12.02 11.58
CA GLU A 134 12.28 -11.43 12.88
C GLU A 134 11.52 -12.15 13.98
N HIS A 135 12.13 -12.30 15.16
CA HIS A 135 11.44 -12.79 16.34
C HIS A 135 10.80 -11.60 17.09
N ASP A 136 9.48 -11.56 17.17
CA ASP A 136 8.73 -10.41 17.73
C ASP A 136 8.62 -10.41 19.27
N GLY A 137 9.31 -11.34 19.92
CA GLY A 137 9.26 -11.63 21.36
C GLY A 137 8.39 -12.85 21.70
N HIS A 138 7.53 -13.28 20.79
CA HIS A 138 6.64 -14.43 20.97
C HIS A 138 6.78 -15.48 19.87
N ARG A 139 7.05 -15.04 18.64
CA ARG A 139 7.10 -15.89 17.45
C ARG A 139 7.94 -15.27 16.35
N ASN A 140 8.30 -16.06 15.36
CA ASN A 140 8.91 -15.59 14.13
C ASN A 140 7.86 -15.02 13.18
N VAL A 141 8.12 -13.81 12.68
CA VAL A 141 7.27 -13.10 11.70
C VAL A 141 8.10 -12.68 10.51
N PHE A 142 7.50 -12.67 9.32
CA PHE A 142 8.15 -12.12 8.13
C PHE A 142 8.06 -10.60 8.15
N LYS A 143 9.12 -9.94 7.68
CA LYS A 143 9.16 -8.51 7.41
C LYS A 143 9.59 -8.30 5.98
N PHE A 144 8.78 -7.61 5.20
CA PHE A 144 9.07 -7.28 3.82
C PHE A 144 9.37 -5.79 3.71
N ARG A 145 10.52 -5.47 3.12
CA ARG A 145 10.92 -4.09 2.84
C ARG A 145 10.52 -3.74 1.42
N LEU A 146 9.61 -2.79 1.27
CA LEU A 146 9.14 -2.32 -0.03
C LEU A 146 9.45 -0.84 -0.20
N LYS A 147 10.08 -0.48 -1.32
CA LYS A 147 10.40 0.92 -1.64
C LYS A 147 9.46 1.44 -2.71
N ALA A 148 8.85 2.59 -2.45
CA ALA A 148 7.95 3.22 -3.39
C ALA A 148 8.70 3.60 -4.68
N ILE A 149 8.10 3.30 -5.83
CA ILE A 149 8.64 3.62 -7.15
C ILE A 149 7.58 4.35 -7.98
N GLU A 150 8.01 5.11 -8.98
CA GLU A 150 7.09 5.52 -10.05
C GLU A 150 6.61 4.27 -10.79
N GLU A 151 5.31 4.19 -11.09
CA GLU A 151 4.77 3.07 -11.86
C GLU A 151 5.59 2.92 -13.15
N PRO A 152 6.29 1.79 -13.37
CA PRO A 152 7.05 1.62 -14.58
C PRO A 152 6.06 1.59 -15.74
N ASP A 153 6.22 2.54 -16.66
CA ASP A 153 5.41 2.60 -17.87
C ASP A 153 5.58 1.27 -18.60
N ARG A 154 4.48 0.56 -18.88
CA ARG A 154 4.51 -0.74 -19.57
C ARG A 154 4.85 -0.50 -21.05
N GLY A 155 6.07 -0.05 -21.34
CA GLY A 155 6.51 0.26 -22.70
C GLY A 155 7.70 1.20 -22.90
N PHE A 156 8.25 1.87 -21.88
CA PHE A 156 9.36 2.82 -22.10
C PHE A 156 10.61 2.50 -21.27
N THR A 157 11.72 2.34 -21.99
CA THR A 157 13.07 2.18 -21.45
C THR A 157 13.63 3.53 -21.02
N LYS A 158 14.49 3.45 -19.99
CA LYS A 158 15.42 4.45 -19.43
C LYS A 158 14.90 5.42 -18.37
N LYS A 159 15.53 5.25 -17.19
CA LYS A 159 16.34 6.25 -16.46
C LYS A 159 15.87 7.70 -16.57
N GLU A 160 15.65 8.26 -15.37
CA GLU A 160 15.32 9.65 -14.99
C GLU A 160 13.81 9.81 -14.71
N SER A 161 13.35 10.21 -13.51
CA SER A 161 14.00 10.95 -12.43
C SER A 161 13.45 10.56 -11.05
N LEU A 162 14.32 10.28 -10.07
CA LEU A 162 13.92 10.18 -8.65
C LEU A 162 13.61 11.56 -8.02
N LYS A 163 13.45 12.62 -8.82
CA LYS A 163 13.25 13.99 -8.33
C LYS A 163 11.77 14.25 -8.10
N GLY A 164 11.36 14.08 -6.85
CA GLY A 164 10.18 14.77 -6.33
C GLY A 164 8.92 13.93 -6.20
N ARG A 165 9.04 12.63 -5.89
CA ARG A 165 7.88 11.82 -5.51
C ARG A 165 7.11 12.54 -4.39
N GLN A 166 5.81 12.71 -4.58
CA GLN A 166 4.90 13.10 -3.53
C GLN A 166 5.04 12.09 -2.40
N ARG A 167 5.55 12.52 -1.25
CA ARG A 167 5.63 11.63 -0.07
C ARG A 167 4.22 11.16 0.24
N ILE A 168 4.06 9.86 0.49
CA ILE A 168 2.78 9.26 0.89
C ILE A 168 2.16 10.14 1.97
N ILE A 169 0.90 10.53 1.78
CA ILE A 169 0.18 11.31 2.77
C ILE A 169 0.03 10.41 4.00
N PRO A 170 0.54 10.80 5.19
CA PRO A 170 0.45 9.97 6.37
C PRO A 170 -1.00 9.63 6.71
N THR A 171 -1.22 8.44 7.24
CA THR A 171 -2.55 7.94 7.62
C THR A 171 -3.30 8.90 8.53
N ALA A 172 -2.62 9.49 9.52
CA ALA A 172 -3.22 10.47 10.42
C ALA A 172 -3.78 11.68 9.65
N VAL A 173 -3.04 12.18 8.66
CA VAL A 173 -3.45 13.29 7.81
C VAL A 173 -4.63 12.88 6.93
N LYS A 174 -4.59 11.69 6.30
CA LYS A 174 -5.71 11.17 5.51
C LYS A 174 -6.99 11.07 6.34
N LEU A 175 -6.90 10.57 7.57
CA LEU A 175 -8.04 10.43 8.47
C LEU A 175 -8.57 11.80 8.92
N GLU A 176 -7.69 12.75 9.22
CA GLU A 176 -8.07 14.12 9.60
C GLU A 176 -8.79 14.83 8.44
N VAL A 177 -8.21 14.79 7.24
CA VAL A 177 -8.78 15.37 6.02
C VAL A 177 -10.12 14.72 5.69
N TRP A 178 -10.20 13.39 5.76
CA TRP A 178 -11.46 12.68 5.53
C TRP A 178 -12.56 13.12 6.50
N LYS A 179 -12.23 13.27 7.79
CA LYS A 179 -13.17 13.73 8.81
C LYS A 179 -13.58 15.19 8.57
N ARG A 180 -12.63 16.07 8.27
CA ARG A 180 -12.85 17.50 8.00
C ARG A 180 -13.75 17.70 6.79
N ASP A 181 -13.43 17.04 5.69
CA ASP A 181 -14.09 17.17 4.39
C ASP A 181 -15.34 16.28 4.28
N LYS A 182 -15.66 15.53 5.35
CA LYS A 182 -16.85 14.66 5.49
C LYS A 182 -16.95 13.61 4.38
N GLY A 183 -15.81 13.14 3.86
CA GLY A 183 -15.76 12.22 2.73
C GLY A 183 -16.39 12.78 1.46
N LYS A 184 -16.24 14.08 1.22
CA LYS A 184 -16.79 14.79 0.06
C LYS A 184 -15.75 15.72 -0.54
N CYS A 185 -15.85 15.94 -1.84
CA CYS A 185 -15.06 16.91 -2.57
C CYS A 185 -15.34 18.31 -2.03
N VAL A 186 -14.28 19.04 -1.65
CA VAL A 186 -14.41 20.39 -1.08
C VAL A 186 -14.92 21.42 -2.10
N MET A 187 -14.78 21.15 -3.40
CA MET A 187 -15.19 22.06 -4.47
C MET A 187 -16.67 21.92 -4.86
N CYS A 188 -17.24 20.71 -4.79
CA CYS A 188 -18.62 20.49 -5.26
C CYS A 188 -19.47 19.53 -4.42
N GLY A 189 -18.95 18.99 -3.32
CA GLY A 189 -19.70 18.09 -2.43
C GLY A 189 -19.92 16.67 -2.93
N SER A 190 -19.37 16.29 -4.10
CA SER A 190 -19.39 14.91 -4.61
C SER A 190 -18.72 13.96 -3.60
N ASP A 191 -19.28 12.80 -3.35
CA ASP A 191 -18.66 11.72 -2.56
C ASP A 191 -18.08 10.59 -3.44
N ASP A 192 -18.13 10.76 -4.75
CA ASP A 192 -17.64 9.78 -5.73
C ASP A 192 -16.26 10.15 -6.29
N GLU A 193 -15.50 9.10 -6.66
CA GLU A 193 -14.15 9.14 -7.24
C GLU A 193 -13.22 10.14 -6.52
N LEU A 194 -13.10 9.99 -5.20
CA LEU A 194 -12.34 10.93 -4.37
C LEU A 194 -10.84 10.65 -4.38
N HIS A 195 -10.05 11.70 -4.29
CA HIS A 195 -8.59 11.66 -4.16
C HIS A 195 -8.16 12.59 -3.02
N PHE A 196 -7.13 12.19 -2.28
CA PHE A 196 -6.38 13.16 -1.49
C PHE A 196 -5.44 13.93 -2.41
N ASP A 197 -5.63 15.24 -2.45
CA ASP A 197 -4.85 16.16 -3.26
C ASP A 197 -4.12 17.16 -2.36
N HIS A 198 -2.90 17.55 -2.74
CA HIS A 198 -2.17 18.59 -2.04
C HIS A 198 -2.57 19.97 -2.58
N ILE A 199 -2.93 20.90 -1.69
CA ILE A 199 -3.25 22.28 -2.07
C ILE A 199 -2.02 22.93 -2.72
N ILE A 200 -0.89 22.94 -2.01
CA ILE A 200 0.42 23.27 -2.56
C ILE A 200 1.10 21.97 -2.98
N PRO A 201 1.45 21.77 -4.26
CA PRO A 201 2.16 20.58 -4.70
C PRO A 201 3.52 20.40 -4.01
N TYR A 202 3.94 19.15 -3.80
CA TYR A 202 5.24 18.84 -3.20
C TYR A 202 6.42 19.48 -3.97
N SER A 203 6.35 19.49 -5.31
CA SER A 203 7.35 20.14 -6.18
C SER A 203 7.50 21.65 -5.94
N LYS A 204 6.52 22.27 -5.28
CA LYS A 204 6.51 23.69 -4.90
C LYS A 204 6.66 23.91 -3.39
N GLY A 205 7.17 22.90 -2.66
CA GLY A 205 7.42 22.95 -1.22
C GLY A 205 6.22 22.56 -0.36
N GLY A 206 5.14 22.05 -0.95
CA GLY A 206 3.99 21.56 -0.20
C GLY A 206 4.32 20.38 0.69
N THR A 207 3.72 20.34 1.88
CA THR A 207 3.92 19.28 2.86
C THR A 207 2.82 18.23 2.82
N SER A 208 3.17 16.95 2.95
CA SER A 208 2.21 15.86 3.16
C SER A 208 1.83 15.68 4.63
N VAL A 209 2.57 16.27 5.58
CA VAL A 209 2.38 16.02 7.02
C VAL A 209 1.36 16.94 7.69
N SER A 210 0.86 17.95 6.98
CA SER A 210 -0.17 18.86 7.49
C SER A 210 -1.48 18.66 6.74
N ALA A 211 -2.56 18.37 7.47
CA ALA A 211 -3.90 18.32 6.90
C ALA A 211 -4.34 19.65 6.29
N ALA A 212 -3.77 20.78 6.74
CA ALA A 212 -4.05 22.08 6.13
C ALA A 212 -3.56 22.18 4.67
N ASN A 213 -2.61 21.34 4.24
CA ASN A 213 -2.12 21.31 2.85
C ASN A 213 -2.70 20.14 2.05
N VAL A 214 -3.67 19.40 2.58
CA VAL A 214 -4.30 18.25 1.91
C VAL A 214 -5.82 18.43 1.91
N GLN A 215 -6.47 18.05 0.82
CA GLN A 215 -7.91 18.19 0.60
C GLN A 215 -8.49 16.99 -0.15
N LEU A 216 -9.80 16.78 -0.04
CA LEU A 216 -10.52 15.85 -0.90
C LEU A 216 -11.03 16.52 -2.17
N LEU A 217 -10.64 15.99 -3.32
CA LEU A 217 -11.19 16.36 -4.62
C LEU A 217 -11.78 15.13 -5.31
N CYS A 218 -12.91 15.29 -6.01
CA CYS A 218 -13.35 14.25 -6.95
C CYS A 218 -12.47 14.26 -8.20
N ALA A 219 -12.45 13.16 -8.96
CA ALA A 219 -11.64 13.00 -10.17
C ALA A 219 -11.75 14.22 -11.11
N ARG A 220 -12.97 14.74 -11.33
CA ARG A 220 -13.22 15.92 -12.15
C ARG A 220 -12.44 17.16 -11.68
N HIS A 221 -12.52 17.51 -10.40
CA HIS A 221 -11.82 18.69 -9.88
C HIS A 221 -10.32 18.46 -9.71
N ASN A 222 -9.91 17.23 -9.38
CA ASN A 222 -8.51 16.86 -9.28
C ASN A 222 -7.80 17.04 -10.64
N ILE A 223 -8.42 16.57 -11.73
CA ILE A 223 -7.91 16.75 -13.09
C ILE A 223 -7.89 18.23 -13.49
N GLN A 224 -8.95 18.98 -13.17
CA GLN A 224 -9.03 20.42 -13.49
C GLN A 224 -7.93 21.24 -12.80
N LYS A 225 -7.66 20.95 -11.52
CA LYS A 225 -6.60 21.62 -10.74
C LYS A 225 -5.22 21.37 -11.34
N SER A 226 -4.92 20.13 -11.74
CA SER A 226 -3.59 19.76 -12.26
C SER A 226 -2.47 20.23 -11.31
N SER A 227 -1.26 20.50 -11.81
CA SER A 227 -0.14 21.10 -11.05
C SER A 227 -0.28 22.62 -10.85
N LYS A 228 -1.45 23.21 -11.14
CA LYS A 228 -1.68 24.65 -10.98
C LYS A 228 -1.95 24.95 -9.50
N ILE A 229 -1.30 26.00 -9.01
CA ILE A 229 -1.66 26.58 -7.70
C ILE A 229 -2.86 27.48 -7.99
N GLU A 230 -3.93 27.33 -7.24
CA GLU A 230 -4.95 28.37 -7.05
C GLU A 230 -4.69 29.12 -5.75
#